data_AF-A0A534CTB0-F1
#
_entry.id   AF-A0A534CTB0-F1
#
_cell.length_a   1.000
_cell.length_b   1.000
_cell.length_c   1.000
_cell.angle_alpha   90.00
_cell.angle_beta   90.00
_cell.angle_gamma   90.00
#
_symmetry.space_group_name_H-M   'P 1'
#
loop_
_entity.id
_entity.type
_entity.pdbx_description
1 polymer ?
#
loop_
_entity_poly.entity_id
_entity_poly.type
_entity_poly.pdbx_seq_one_letter_code
_entity_poly.pdbx_strand_id
1 'polypeptide(L)'
;MLHRHLITFQTAALLAAVPLIGACSPSRAATEPSPPPALPSVRPGSDVDLDARLEAARKRLDEAAHEVARLSTQMSGALIEQVMPDVGPGRAIIGVQLEPAPAGTGARVRAVSPGGPAAEAGIRAGASPSGPFPTWRGG
;
A
#
# COMPACT_ATOMS: atom_id res chain seq x y z
N MET A 1 -43.19 -14.49 5.95
CA MET A 1 -41.83 -14.66 5.43
C MET A 1 -41.26 -13.29 5.12
N LEU A 2 -40.26 -12.83 5.89
CA LEU A 2 -39.10 -12.07 5.42
C LEU A 2 -38.16 -11.88 6.63
N HIS A 3 -37.02 -12.56 6.58
CA HIS A 3 -35.98 -12.49 7.61
C HIS A 3 -35.36 -11.10 7.62
N ARG A 4 -35.54 -10.38 8.74
CA ARG A 4 -34.93 -9.08 9.00
C ARG A 4 -33.57 -9.30 9.67
N HIS A 5 -32.51 -9.32 8.89
CA HIS A 5 -31.15 -9.37 9.44
C HIS A 5 -30.75 -7.98 9.97
N LEU A 6 -30.92 -7.79 11.28
CA LEU A 6 -30.13 -6.83 12.03
C LEU A 6 -28.66 -7.29 11.96
N ILE A 7 -27.82 -6.50 11.28
CA ILE A 7 -26.36 -6.62 11.38
C ILE A 7 -25.97 -5.92 12.69
N THR A 8 -25.99 -6.70 13.77
CA THR A 8 -25.45 -6.30 15.06
C THR A 8 -23.93 -6.34 14.97
N PHE A 9 -23.31 -5.18 14.81
CA PHE A 9 -21.90 -4.98 15.14
C PHE A 9 -21.74 -5.20 16.64
N GLN A 10 -21.27 -6.38 17.06
CA GLN A 10 -20.86 -6.61 18.44
C GLN A 10 -19.34 -6.59 18.53
N THR A 11 -18.88 -5.60 19.27
CA THR A 11 -17.50 -5.28 19.63
C THR A 11 -16.89 -6.33 20.56
N ALA A 12 -15.61 -6.64 20.27
CA ALA A 12 -14.49 -6.89 21.18
C ALA A 12 -14.72 -7.71 22.48
N ALA A 13 -14.01 -8.84 22.60
CA ALA A 13 -13.50 -9.31 23.88
C ALA A 13 -12.18 -10.09 23.70
N LEU A 14 -11.14 -9.49 24.27
CA LEU A 14 -9.78 -9.96 24.50
C LEU A 14 -9.75 -10.96 25.68
N LEU A 15 -8.97 -12.05 25.60
CA LEU A 15 -8.45 -12.96 26.67
C LEU A 15 -8.27 -14.37 26.05
N ALA A 16 -7.28 -15.21 26.30
CA ALA A 16 -5.96 -15.20 26.94
C ALA A 16 -5.39 -16.63 26.76
N ALA A 17 -4.12 -16.81 27.12
CA ALA A 17 -3.43 -18.08 27.44
C ALA A 17 -2.82 -18.90 26.28
N VAL A 18 -1.57 -18.60 25.94
CA VAL A 18 -0.61 -19.58 25.40
C VAL A 18 0.13 -20.19 26.61
N PRO A 19 0.00 -21.49 26.89
CA PRO A 19 0.69 -22.12 28.02
C PRO A 19 2.18 -22.29 27.73
N LEU A 20 2.97 -21.75 28.66
CA LEU A 20 4.41 -21.91 28.82
C LEU A 20 4.68 -23.31 29.43
N ILE A 21 5.12 -24.26 28.61
CA ILE A 21 5.65 -25.57 29.03
C ILE A 21 6.77 -25.89 28.03
N GLY A 22 8.00 -26.22 28.38
CA GLY A 22 8.65 -26.42 29.66
C GLY A 22 10.13 -26.63 29.33
N ALA A 23 11.00 -26.05 30.14
CA ALA A 23 12.43 -26.18 30.01
C ALA A 23 12.88 -27.63 30.18
N CYS A 24 13.73 -28.12 29.27
CA CYS A 24 14.75 -29.11 29.56
C CYS A 24 15.98 -28.78 28.69
N SER A 25 16.82 -27.90 29.22
CA SER A 25 18.24 -27.84 28.85
C SER A 25 18.96 -29.01 29.52
N PRO A 26 19.71 -29.84 28.78
CA PRO A 26 20.94 -30.40 29.30
C PRO A 26 22.09 -29.45 28.97
N SER A 27 22.32 -28.50 29.87
CA SER A 27 23.63 -27.85 29.98
C SER A 27 24.60 -28.85 30.61
N ARG A 28 25.50 -29.43 29.81
CA ARG A 28 26.93 -29.62 30.13
C ARG A 28 27.66 -30.49 29.09
N ALA A 29 28.46 -29.84 28.26
CA ALA A 29 29.83 -30.25 27.98
C ALA A 29 30.58 -28.99 27.54
N ALA A 30 31.52 -28.55 28.36
CA ALA A 30 32.45 -27.51 27.98
C ALA A 30 33.33 -28.06 26.86
N THR A 31 33.12 -27.57 25.64
CA THR A 31 34.09 -27.66 24.56
C THR A 31 34.79 -26.31 24.50
N GLU A 32 36.11 -26.33 24.62
CA GLU A 32 37.01 -25.21 24.38
C GLU A 32 36.58 -24.34 23.19
N PRO A 33 36.81 -23.01 23.21
CA PRO A 33 36.68 -22.20 22.02
C PRO A 33 37.70 -22.70 21.00
N SER A 34 37.23 -23.42 19.98
CA SER A 34 38.03 -23.71 18.81
C SER A 34 38.52 -22.38 18.22
N PRO A 35 39.79 -22.28 17.75
CA PRO A 35 40.27 -21.09 17.08
C PRO A 35 39.32 -20.75 15.93
N PRO A 36 39.05 -19.44 15.68
CA PRO A 36 38.13 -19.04 14.63
C PRO A 36 38.57 -19.70 13.31
N PRO A 37 37.65 -20.32 12.55
CA PRO A 37 37.98 -20.80 11.22
C PRO A 37 38.56 -19.61 10.46
N ALA A 38 39.77 -19.76 9.94
CA ALA A 38 40.39 -18.77 9.08
C ALA A 38 39.35 -18.36 8.04
N LEU A 39 39.03 -17.06 8.00
CA LEU A 39 38.07 -16.54 7.04
C LEU A 39 38.49 -17.03 5.66
N PRO A 40 37.60 -17.71 4.90
CA PRO A 40 37.96 -18.15 3.57
C PRO A 40 38.33 -16.92 2.76
N SER A 41 39.58 -16.84 2.32
CA SER A 41 40.04 -15.83 1.38
C SER A 41 39.09 -15.87 0.18
N VAL A 42 38.29 -14.82 0.01
CA VAL A 42 37.42 -14.64 -1.15
C VAL A 42 38.30 -14.77 -2.38
N ARG A 43 38.11 -15.84 -3.14
CA ARG A 43 38.91 -16.07 -4.35
C ARG A 43 38.42 -15.04 -5.38
N PRO A 44 39.29 -14.35 -6.13
CA PRO A 44 38.86 -13.29 -7.06
C PRO A 44 37.79 -13.73 -8.09
N GLY A 45 37.68 -15.03 -8.38
CA GLY A 45 36.62 -15.58 -9.24
C GLY A 45 35.25 -15.82 -8.57
N SER A 46 35.13 -15.70 -7.24
CA SER A 46 33.84 -15.85 -6.53
C SER A 46 33.02 -14.57 -6.48
N ASP A 47 33.65 -13.42 -6.70
CA ASP A 47 32.97 -12.12 -6.64
C ASP A 47 32.06 -11.91 -7.86
N VAL A 48 32.57 -12.21 -9.06
CA VAL A 48 31.81 -12.15 -10.32
C VAL A 48 30.61 -13.11 -10.32
N ASP A 49 30.75 -14.33 -9.77
CA ASP A 49 29.64 -15.27 -9.62
C ASP A 49 28.63 -14.80 -8.56
N LEU A 50 29.10 -14.13 -7.50
CA LEU A 50 28.23 -13.56 -6.47
C LEU A 50 27.40 -12.40 -7.03
N ASP A 51 28.03 -11.46 -7.74
CA ASP A 51 27.36 -10.33 -8.39
C ASP A 51 26.31 -10.83 -9.41
N ALA A 52 26.66 -11.82 -10.23
CA ALA A 52 25.72 -12.42 -11.17
C ALA A 52 24.51 -13.05 -10.47
N ARG A 53 24.71 -13.69 -9.31
CA ARG A 53 23.63 -14.25 -8.49
C ARG A 53 22.76 -13.16 -7.85
N LEU A 54 23.35 -12.07 -7.40
CA LEU A 54 22.64 -10.93 -6.83
C LEU A 54 21.77 -10.24 -7.87
N GLU A 55 22.31 -9.98 -9.07
CA GLU A 55 21.55 -9.41 -10.19
C GLU A 55 20.40 -10.34 -10.62
N ALA A 56 20.67 -11.65 -10.71
CA ALA A 56 19.62 -12.62 -11.00
C ALA A 56 18.53 -12.67 -9.92
N ALA A 57 18.88 -12.50 -8.65
CA ALA A 57 17.93 -12.43 -7.55
C ALA A 57 17.12 -11.12 -7.59
N ARG A 58 17.78 -9.99 -7.85
CA ARG A 58 17.16 -8.67 -7.98
C ARG A 58 16.10 -8.67 -9.08
N LYS A 59 16.43 -9.19 -10.26
CA LYS A 59 15.50 -9.29 -11.38
C LYS A 59 14.24 -10.09 -11.03
N ARG A 60 14.40 -11.23 -10.33
CA ARG A 60 13.25 -12.04 -9.87
C ARG A 60 12.36 -11.29 -8.88
N LEU A 61 12.95 -10.49 -7.99
CA LEU A 61 12.18 -9.66 -7.06
C LEU A 61 11.41 -8.56 -7.80
N ASP A 62 12.04 -7.90 -8.77
CA ASP A 62 11.39 -6.85 -9.55
C ASP A 62 10.24 -7.43 -10.40
N GLU A 63 10.41 -8.61 -10.99
CA GLU A 63 9.34 -9.34 -11.71
C GLU A 63 8.18 -9.70 -10.78
N ALA A 64 8.48 -10.25 -9.59
CA ALA A 64 7.45 -10.56 -8.61
C ALA A 64 6.68 -9.33 -8.13
N ALA A 65 7.37 -8.21 -7.90
CA ALA A 65 6.76 -6.95 -7.50
C ALA A 65 5.82 -6.40 -8.60
N HIS A 66 6.23 -6.48 -9.87
CA HIS A 66 5.39 -6.10 -11.00
C HIS A 66 4.13 -6.95 -11.08
N GLU A 67 4.26 -8.26 -10.87
CA GLU A 67 3.12 -9.17 -10.92
C GLU A 67 2.12 -8.89 -9.79
N VAL A 68 2.61 -8.61 -8.58
CA VAL A 68 1.77 -8.17 -7.46
C VAL A 68 1.06 -6.86 -7.81
N ALA A 69 1.77 -5.86 -8.32
CA ALA A 69 1.16 -4.59 -8.70
C ALA A 69 0.07 -4.77 -9.78
N ARG A 70 0.32 -5.63 -10.77
CA ARG A 70 -0.66 -5.99 -11.81
C ARG A 70 -1.90 -6.65 -11.22
N LEU A 71 -1.72 -7.67 -10.36
CA LEU A 71 -2.82 -8.37 -9.71
C LEU A 71 -3.61 -7.46 -8.76
N SER A 72 -2.93 -6.63 -7.97
CA SER A 72 -3.57 -5.63 -7.10
C SER A 72 -4.39 -4.61 -7.88
N THR A 73 -3.90 -4.17 -9.04
CA THR A 73 -4.63 -3.25 -9.93
C THR A 73 -5.88 -3.91 -10.50
N GLN A 74 -5.79 -5.18 -10.93
CA GLN A 74 -6.95 -5.93 -11.42
C GLN A 74 -8.01 -6.14 -10.32
N MET A 75 -7.57 -6.49 -9.12
CA MET A 75 -8.47 -6.62 -7.96
C MET A 75 -9.12 -5.29 -7.59
N SER A 76 -8.36 -4.19 -7.62
CA SER A 76 -8.87 -2.86 -7.31
C SER A 76 -9.83 -2.33 -8.39
N GLY A 77 -9.56 -2.60 -9.67
CA GLY A 77 -10.43 -2.20 -10.78
C GLY A 77 -11.84 -2.80 -10.67
N ALA A 78 -11.93 -4.10 -10.37
CA ALA A 78 -13.21 -4.76 -10.14
C ALA A 78 -13.98 -4.17 -8.93
N LEU A 79 -13.26 -3.79 -7.87
CA LEU A 79 -13.88 -3.13 -6.72
C LEU A 79 -14.37 -1.72 -7.07
N ILE A 80 -13.60 -0.95 -7.86
CA ILE A 80 -14.02 0.38 -8.31
C ILE A 80 -15.30 0.27 -9.14
N GLU A 81 -15.39 -0.67 -10.08
CA GLU A 81 -16.61 -0.92 -10.89
C GLU A 81 -17.83 -1.26 -10.03
N GLN A 82 -17.63 -1.98 -8.92
CA GLN A 82 -18.72 -2.32 -8.00
C GLN A 82 -19.20 -1.13 -7.14
N VAL A 83 -18.31 -0.18 -6.81
CA VAL A 83 -18.61 0.97 -5.94
C VAL A 83 -18.98 2.23 -6.75
N MET A 84 -18.61 2.29 -8.03
CA MET A 84 -19.02 3.36 -8.96
C MET A 84 -20.55 3.61 -9.03
N PRO A 85 -21.45 2.60 -8.95
CA PRO A 85 -22.89 2.81 -8.97
C PRO A 85 -23.41 3.62 -7.78
N ASP A 86 -22.72 3.58 -6.63
CA ASP A 86 -23.10 4.33 -5.43
C ASP A 86 -22.73 5.83 -5.53
N VAL A 87 -21.85 6.17 -6.47
CA VAL A 87 -21.63 7.55 -6.92
C VAL A 87 -22.74 7.89 -7.91
N GLY A 88 -23.95 8.11 -7.38
CA GLY A 88 -25.21 8.13 -8.14
C GLY A 88 -25.20 8.83 -9.52
N PRO A 89 -26.13 8.45 -10.41
CA PRO A 89 -26.10 8.82 -11.83
C PRO A 89 -25.99 10.34 -12.03
N GLY A 90 -25.05 10.75 -12.89
CA GLY A 90 -24.90 12.15 -13.33
C GLY A 90 -23.84 12.98 -12.60
N ARG A 91 -22.97 12.41 -11.77
CA ARG A 91 -21.84 13.15 -11.21
C ARG A 91 -20.60 13.03 -12.08
N ALA A 92 -20.05 14.16 -12.50
CA ALA A 92 -18.77 14.21 -13.19
C ALA A 92 -17.62 13.93 -12.20
N ILE A 93 -16.72 13.01 -12.56
CA ILE A 93 -15.49 12.74 -11.81
C ILE A 93 -14.34 13.47 -12.50
N ILE A 94 -13.75 14.45 -11.82
CA ILE A 94 -12.69 15.30 -12.37
C ILE A 94 -11.29 14.71 -12.10
N GLY A 95 -11.14 13.85 -11.09
CA GLY A 95 -9.87 13.17 -10.79
C GLY A 95 -8.93 13.95 -9.85
N VAL A 96 -9.48 14.67 -8.87
CA VAL A 96 -8.71 15.33 -7.79
C VAL A 96 -9.13 14.82 -6.42
N GLN A 97 -8.16 14.68 -5.52
CA GLN A 97 -8.38 14.53 -4.08
C GLN A 97 -8.15 15.87 -3.42
N LEU A 98 -9.04 16.26 -2.51
CA LEU A 98 -9.01 17.55 -1.83
C LEU A 98 -8.60 17.38 -0.36
N GLU A 99 -7.89 18.36 0.18
CA GLU A 99 -7.68 18.46 1.63
C GLU A 99 -9.01 18.81 2.33
N PRO A 100 -9.28 18.26 3.52
CA PRO A 100 -10.40 18.70 4.34
C PRO A 100 -10.27 20.20 4.65
N ALA A 101 -11.27 20.99 4.29
CA ALA A 101 -11.28 22.43 4.50
C ALA A 101 -12.64 22.90 5.03
N PRO A 102 -12.68 23.96 5.86
CA PRO A 102 -13.93 24.59 6.27
C PRO A 102 -14.75 25.05 5.06
N ALA A 103 -16.08 25.10 5.23
CA ALA A 103 -16.96 25.64 4.19
C ALA A 103 -16.57 27.09 3.86
N GLY A 104 -16.50 27.41 2.56
CA GLY A 104 -16.25 28.78 2.08
C GLY A 104 -14.78 29.16 1.88
N THR A 105 -13.80 28.33 2.29
CA THR A 105 -12.36 28.66 2.13
C THR A 105 -11.77 28.20 0.78
N GLY A 106 -12.60 27.63 -0.10
CA GLY A 106 -12.12 26.92 -1.29
C GLY A 106 -11.43 25.60 -0.92
N ALA A 107 -11.25 24.74 -1.93
CA ALA A 107 -10.61 23.43 -1.73
C ALA A 107 -9.15 23.46 -2.18
N ARG A 108 -8.26 22.89 -1.37
CA ARG A 108 -6.85 22.67 -1.73
C ARG A 108 -6.70 21.28 -2.33
N VAL A 109 -6.04 21.17 -3.47
CA VAL A 109 -5.78 19.88 -4.10
C VAL A 109 -4.68 19.16 -3.33
N ARG A 110 -5.01 17.98 -2.78
CA ARG A 110 -4.06 17.06 -2.14
C ARG A 110 -3.30 16.24 -3.17
N ALA A 111 -4.03 15.61 -4.09
CA ALA A 111 -3.48 14.74 -5.12
C ALA A 111 -4.32 14.80 -6.39
N VAL A 112 -3.71 14.46 -7.52
CA VAL A 112 -4.35 14.38 -8.83
C VAL A 112 -4.17 12.97 -9.37
N SER A 113 -5.24 12.36 -9.87
CA SER A 113 -5.17 11.04 -10.49
C SER A 113 -4.38 11.12 -11.82
N PRO A 114 -3.34 10.30 -12.02
CA PRO A 114 -2.62 10.25 -13.29
C PRO A 114 -3.53 9.87 -14.45
N GLY A 115 -3.38 10.55 -15.60
CA GLY A 115 -4.16 10.27 -16.81
C GLY A 115 -5.66 10.60 -16.71
N GLY A 116 -6.09 11.32 -15.67
CA GLY A 116 -7.48 11.79 -15.51
C GLY A 116 -7.71 13.21 -16.01
N PRO A 117 -8.98 13.67 -16.07
CA PRO A 117 -9.34 15.01 -16.61
C PRO A 117 -8.60 16.16 -15.93
N ALA A 118 -8.38 16.09 -14.62
CA ALA A 118 -7.62 17.10 -13.89
C ALA A 118 -6.13 17.14 -14.28
N ALA A 119 -5.52 16.00 -14.57
CA ALA A 119 -4.13 15.94 -15.00
C ALA A 119 -3.97 16.53 -16.40
N GLU A 120 -4.91 16.24 -17.31
CA GLU A 120 -4.99 16.82 -18.65
C GLU A 120 -5.22 18.33 -18.61
N ALA A 121 -6.05 18.81 -17.68
CA ALA A 121 -6.26 20.23 -17.41
C ALA A 121 -5.05 20.92 -16.73
N GLY A 122 -3.97 20.18 -16.44
CA GLY A 122 -2.75 20.73 -15.86
C GLY A 122 -2.85 21.03 -14.36
N ILE A 123 -3.89 20.57 -13.66
CA ILE A 123 -4.02 20.74 -12.22
C ILE A 123 -2.87 20.01 -11.51
N ARG A 124 -2.33 20.64 -10.47
CA ARG A 124 -1.21 20.12 -9.67
C ARG A 124 -1.62 20.01 -8.21
N ALA A 125 -0.97 19.10 -7.48
CA ALA A 125 -1.06 19.07 -6.02
C ALA A 125 -0.63 20.41 -5.43
N GLY A 126 -1.30 20.83 -4.36
CA GLY A 126 -1.09 22.12 -3.72
C GLY A 126 -1.78 23.30 -4.41
N ALA A 127 -2.41 23.09 -5.58
CA ALA A 127 -3.23 24.12 -6.21
C ALA A 127 -4.39 24.51 -5.29
N SER A 128 -4.55 25.81 -5.11
CA SER A 128 -5.69 26.44 -4.45
C SER A 128 -6.24 27.49 -5.41
N PRO A 129 -7.57 27.64 -5.54
CA PRO A 129 -8.15 28.75 -6.28
C PRO A 129 -7.78 30.06 -5.56
N SER A 130 -6.70 30.69 -6.01
CA SER A 130 -6.27 32.02 -5.57
C SER A 130 -6.87 33.06 -6.50
N GLY A 131 -8.15 33.37 -6.28
CA GLY A 131 -8.89 34.37 -7.06
C GLY A 131 -10.38 34.34 -6.75
N PRO A 132 -11.11 35.44 -6.97
CA PRO A 132 -12.55 35.47 -6.80
C PRO A 132 -13.21 34.43 -7.73
N PHE A 133 -14.05 33.56 -7.16
CA PHE A 133 -14.81 32.58 -7.93
C PHE A 133 -15.74 33.31 -8.90
N PRO A 134 -15.72 32.99 -10.21
CA PRO A 134 -16.76 33.48 -11.11
C PRO A 134 -18.10 32.92 -10.62
N THR A 135 -19.02 33.83 -10.27
CA THR A 135 -20.38 33.45 -9.89
C THR A 135 -21.03 32.76 -11.08
N TRP A 136 -21.28 31.45 -10.97
CA TRP A 136 -21.95 30.68 -12.00
C TRP A 136 -23.40 31.17 -12.13
N ARG A 137 -23.70 31.90 -13.21
CA ARG A 137 -25.06 32.34 -13.54
C ARG A 137 -25.66 31.27 -14.45
N GLY A 138 -26.47 30.39 -13.87
CA GLY A 138 -27.15 29.33 -14.60
C GLY A 138 -28.06 29.88 -15.69
N GLY A 139 -28.08 29.17 -16.83
CA GLY A 139 -29.10 29.25 -17.87
C GLY A 139 -29.98 28.02 -17.81
#